data_AF-A0A2Z4GAY7-F1
#
_entry.id   AF-A0A2Z4GAY7-F1
#
_cell.length_a   1.000
_cell.length_b   1.000
_cell.length_c   1.000
_cell.angle_alpha   90.00
_cell.angle_beta   90.00
_cell.angle_gamma   90.00
#
_symmetry.space_group_name_H-M   'P 1'
#
loop_
_entity.id
_entity.type
_entity.pdbx_description
1 polymer ?
#
loop_
_entity_poly.entity_id
_entity_poly.type
_entity_poly.pdbx_seq_one_letter_code
_entity_poly.pdbx_strand_id
1 'polypeptide(L)'
;MKLFYYLALTRPANVITAVSDIAAGVAIAGAFALSPFPWTSFLFLALATSGLYAGGIVFNDVFDLELDKVERPERIIPSGKLTSSQAIFFGMVLFICAIFFASLVSIQSGVIAALVALCAVLYDKFAKHHIVAGPLTMGLCRGLNLTLGMSILANGQLPEMWMMAFIPIVFIAAITLTSQGEVLGNNKLSVTFALVLDLLVAATILVLAFKGIMNLWMVLPFVLLWIGINFSAKFKAIRHNEPKNIMNAVKMGVLSLIPLNASYVAGFSDWKYGLAVLCLLPISIFLAKKFSVT
;
A
#
# COMPACT_ATOMS: atom_id res chain seq x y z
N MET A 1 18.66 3.13 -22.01
CA MET A 1 17.23 3.40 -22.34
C MET A 1 16.27 2.31 -21.84
N LYS A 2 16.46 1.01 -22.11
CA LYS A 2 15.49 -0.04 -21.66
C LYS A 2 15.34 -0.19 -20.15
N LEU A 3 16.41 -0.08 -19.36
CA LEU A 3 16.34 -0.18 -17.89
C LEU A 3 15.43 0.89 -17.26
N PHE A 4 15.42 2.10 -17.83
CA PHE A 4 14.53 3.17 -17.38
C PHE A 4 13.06 2.78 -17.55
N TYR A 5 12.69 2.09 -18.63
CA TYR A 5 11.31 1.64 -18.83
C TYR A 5 10.90 0.58 -17.82
N TYR A 6 11.78 -0.38 -17.50
CA TYR A 6 11.50 -1.34 -16.43
C TYR A 6 11.29 -0.64 -15.08
N LEU A 7 12.14 0.32 -14.72
CA LEU A 7 12.01 1.08 -13.46
C LEU A 7 10.78 1.99 -13.45
N ALA A 8 10.42 2.58 -14.58
CA ALA A 8 9.23 3.41 -14.67
C ALA A 8 7.95 2.57 -14.54
N LEU A 9 7.97 1.33 -15.05
CA LEU A 9 6.85 0.39 -14.97
C LEU A 9 6.53 0.00 -13.52
N THR A 10 7.51 -0.04 -12.61
CA THR A 10 7.30 -0.43 -11.21
C THR A 10 6.74 0.66 -10.31
N ARG A 11 6.50 1.89 -10.83
CA ARG A 11 6.04 3.08 -10.10
C ARG A 11 6.72 3.23 -8.72
N PRO A 12 8.02 3.58 -8.68
CA PRO A 12 8.85 3.51 -7.46
C PRO A 12 8.32 4.29 -6.25
N ALA A 13 7.57 5.38 -6.48
CA ALA A 13 6.94 6.14 -5.41
C ALA A 13 5.98 5.29 -4.55
N ASN A 14 5.27 4.38 -5.19
CA ASN A 14 4.28 3.54 -4.54
C ASN A 14 4.93 2.33 -3.85
N VAL A 15 6.07 1.83 -4.37
CA VAL A 15 6.87 0.78 -3.71
C VAL A 15 7.29 1.20 -2.29
N ILE A 16 7.63 2.49 -2.10
CA ILE A 16 7.97 3.02 -0.78
C ILE A 16 6.82 2.85 0.23
N THR A 17 5.58 3.02 -0.22
CA THR A 17 4.40 2.83 0.64
C THR A 17 4.20 1.35 1.01
N ALA A 18 4.72 0.40 0.23
CA ALA A 18 4.67 -1.02 0.57
C ALA A 18 5.73 -1.38 1.62
N VAL A 19 6.90 -0.73 1.56
CA VAL A 19 7.94 -0.87 2.60
C VAL A 19 7.48 -0.30 3.94
N SER A 20 6.68 0.78 3.95
CA SER A 20 6.12 1.28 5.22
C SER A 20 5.12 0.31 5.85
N ASP A 21 4.39 -0.50 5.06
CA ASP A 21 3.53 -1.57 5.61
C ASP A 21 4.37 -2.61 6.36
N ILE A 22 5.52 -3.02 5.80
CA ILE A 22 6.43 -3.97 6.46
C ILE A 22 6.91 -3.40 7.80
N ALA A 23 7.33 -2.13 7.83
CA ALA A 23 7.74 -1.49 9.08
C ALA A 23 6.61 -1.44 10.13
N ALA A 24 5.36 -1.18 9.70
CA ALA A 24 4.21 -1.25 10.59
C ALA A 24 3.97 -2.66 11.13
N GLY A 25 4.03 -3.70 10.29
CA GLY A 25 3.90 -5.09 10.71
C GLY A 25 5.00 -5.52 11.68
N VAL A 26 6.23 -5.08 11.44
CA VAL A 26 7.40 -5.32 12.29
C VAL A 26 7.22 -4.68 13.67
N ALA A 27 6.64 -3.48 13.73
CA ALA A 27 6.29 -2.83 15.00
C ALA A 27 5.20 -3.58 15.74
N ILE A 28 4.13 -4.00 15.05
CA ILE A 28 3.03 -4.78 15.64
C ILE A 28 3.54 -6.11 16.22
N ALA A 29 4.52 -6.74 15.55
CA ALA A 29 5.18 -7.94 16.06
C ALA A 29 6.08 -7.69 17.29
N GLY A 30 6.33 -6.42 17.66
CA GLY A 30 7.21 -6.07 18.77
C GLY A 30 8.70 -6.16 18.45
N ALA A 31 9.08 -6.34 17.18
CA ALA A 31 10.47 -6.59 16.79
C ALA A 31 11.42 -5.42 17.09
N PHE A 32 10.92 -4.18 17.09
CA PHE A 32 11.72 -2.99 17.43
C PHE A 32 12.17 -2.95 18.90
N ALA A 33 11.54 -3.73 19.79
CA ALA A 33 11.98 -3.85 21.18
C ALA A 33 13.13 -4.86 21.36
N LEU A 34 13.47 -5.64 20.33
CA LEU A 34 14.54 -6.63 20.40
C LEU A 34 15.91 -5.99 20.26
N SER A 35 16.87 -6.47 21.06
CA SER A 35 18.28 -6.11 20.96
C SER A 35 19.13 -7.39 20.88
N PRO A 36 19.77 -7.68 19.73
CA PRO A 36 19.79 -6.89 18.51
C PRO A 36 18.50 -6.99 17.69
N PHE A 37 18.17 -5.92 16.96
CA PHE A 37 17.08 -5.93 15.97
C PHE A 37 17.43 -6.85 14.78
N PRO A 38 16.49 -7.67 14.25
CA PRO A 38 16.73 -8.59 13.14
C PRO A 38 16.81 -7.88 11.77
N TRP A 39 17.87 -7.11 11.56
CA TRP A 39 18.09 -6.30 10.35
C TRP A 39 18.04 -7.11 9.05
N THR A 40 18.63 -8.30 9.04
CA THR A 40 18.64 -9.18 7.86
C THR A 40 17.22 -9.58 7.46
N SER A 41 16.40 -10.00 8.43
CA SER A 41 15.00 -10.36 8.19
C SER A 41 14.19 -9.16 7.69
N PHE A 42 14.39 -7.98 8.30
CA PHE A 42 13.75 -6.75 7.84
C PHE A 42 14.11 -6.42 6.38
N LEU A 43 15.39 -6.52 6.02
CA LEU A 43 15.84 -6.27 4.65
C LEU A 43 15.22 -7.25 3.66
N PHE A 44 15.17 -8.54 3.99
CA PHE A 44 14.52 -9.54 3.13
C PHE A 44 13.03 -9.29 2.94
N LEU A 45 12.30 -8.90 4.00
CA LEU A 45 10.88 -8.53 3.87
C LEU A 45 10.69 -7.23 3.08
N ALA A 46 11.59 -6.25 3.22
CA ALA A 46 11.56 -5.02 2.44
C ALA A 46 11.82 -5.27 0.94
N LEU A 47 12.75 -6.19 0.61
CA LEU A 47 12.96 -6.64 -0.77
C LEU A 47 11.76 -7.43 -1.29
N ALA A 48 11.18 -8.30 -0.47
CA ALA A 48 10.01 -9.09 -0.82
C ALA A 48 8.82 -8.18 -1.15
N THR A 49 8.43 -7.27 -0.27
CA THR A 49 7.31 -6.35 -0.53
C THR A 49 7.57 -5.47 -1.75
N SER A 50 8.83 -5.06 -1.98
CA SER A 50 9.18 -4.27 -3.16
C SER A 50 8.95 -5.04 -4.45
N GLY A 51 9.36 -6.32 -4.49
CA GLY A 51 9.11 -7.20 -5.64
C GLY A 51 7.63 -7.55 -5.81
N LEU A 52 6.89 -7.80 -4.73
CA LEU A 52 5.44 -8.04 -4.77
C LEU A 52 4.69 -6.83 -5.34
N TYR A 53 5.00 -5.64 -4.84
CA TYR A 53 4.32 -4.43 -5.28
C TYR A 53 4.67 -4.07 -6.73
N ALA A 54 5.96 -4.14 -7.08
CA ALA A 54 6.44 -3.92 -8.44
C ALA A 54 5.85 -4.93 -9.43
N GLY A 55 5.85 -6.22 -9.07
CA GLY A 55 5.28 -7.29 -9.89
C GLY A 55 3.78 -7.11 -10.11
N GLY A 56 3.04 -6.75 -9.06
CA GLY A 56 1.61 -6.43 -9.15
C GLY A 56 1.33 -5.29 -10.13
N ILE A 57 2.07 -4.19 -10.08
CA ILE A 57 1.88 -3.09 -11.05
C ILE A 57 2.21 -3.55 -12.48
N VAL A 58 3.28 -4.33 -12.66
CA VAL A 58 3.65 -4.83 -13.99
C VAL A 58 2.52 -5.68 -14.57
N PHE A 59 1.92 -6.57 -13.76
CA PHE A 59 0.78 -7.37 -14.19
C PHE A 59 -0.48 -6.54 -14.43
N ASN A 60 -0.73 -5.51 -13.61
CA ASN A 60 -1.80 -4.55 -13.82
C ASN A 60 -1.75 -3.97 -15.25
N ASP A 61 -0.59 -3.43 -15.65
CA ASP A 61 -0.38 -2.86 -16.99
C ASP A 61 -0.44 -3.92 -18.11
N VAL A 62 -0.02 -5.16 -17.84
CA VAL A 62 -0.15 -6.27 -18.80
C VAL A 62 -1.62 -6.62 -19.05
N PHE A 63 -2.42 -6.74 -18.00
CA PHE A 63 -3.85 -7.06 -18.12
C PHE A 63 -4.65 -5.89 -18.70
N ASP A 64 -4.20 -4.65 -18.51
CA ASP A 64 -4.82 -3.45 -19.10
C ASP A 64 -4.36 -3.13 -20.53
N LEU A 65 -3.49 -3.95 -21.14
CA LEU A 65 -2.89 -3.64 -22.45
C LEU A 65 -3.89 -3.24 -23.54
N GLU A 66 -4.99 -3.98 -23.72
CA GLU A 66 -5.97 -3.67 -24.77
C GLU A 66 -6.76 -2.38 -24.47
N LEU A 67 -7.05 -2.11 -23.20
CA LEU A 67 -7.69 -0.87 -22.77
C LEU A 67 -6.74 0.32 -22.95
N ASP A 68 -5.50 0.17 -22.51
CA ASP A 68 -4.47 1.20 -22.55
C ASP A 68 -4.05 1.56 -23.98
N LYS A 69 -4.17 0.64 -24.96
CA LYS A 69 -3.99 0.98 -26.39
C LYS A 69 -4.96 2.05 -26.86
N VAL A 70 -6.17 2.10 -26.29
CA VAL A 70 -7.21 3.06 -26.66
C VAL A 70 -7.13 4.30 -25.77
N GLU A 71 -7.06 4.13 -24.46
CA GLU A 71 -7.17 5.24 -23.50
C GLU A 71 -5.85 5.98 -23.24
N ARG A 72 -4.72 5.25 -23.26
CA ARG A 72 -3.39 5.76 -22.84
C ARG A 72 -2.26 5.18 -23.70
N PRO A 73 -2.27 5.42 -25.03
CA PRO A 73 -1.32 4.81 -25.96
C PRO A 73 0.14 5.19 -25.68
N GLU A 74 0.39 6.24 -24.91
CA GLU A 74 1.73 6.69 -24.49
C GLU A 74 2.40 5.80 -23.44
N ARG A 75 1.63 4.93 -22.75
CA ARG A 75 2.14 3.99 -21.74
C ARG A 75 3.18 3.03 -22.32
N ILE A 76 4.01 2.45 -21.44
CA ILE A 76 5.22 1.71 -21.83
C ILE A 76 4.93 0.49 -22.71
N ILE A 77 3.92 -0.31 -22.34
CA ILE A 77 3.57 -1.54 -23.08
C ILE A 77 2.81 -1.22 -24.38
N PRO A 78 1.76 -0.37 -24.38
CA PRO A 78 1.07 0.01 -25.63
C PRO A 78 1.95 0.73 -26.66
N SER A 79 2.86 1.60 -26.22
CA SER A 79 3.80 2.30 -27.11
C SER A 79 4.93 1.43 -27.65
N GLY A 80 4.97 0.14 -27.30
CA GLY A 80 5.98 -0.82 -27.78
C GLY A 80 7.39 -0.61 -27.22
N LYS A 81 7.57 0.27 -26.21
CA LYS A 81 8.85 0.49 -25.53
C LYS A 81 9.34 -0.78 -24.83
N LEU A 82 8.41 -1.59 -24.33
CA LEU A 82 8.60 -2.97 -23.89
C LEU A 82 7.50 -3.86 -24.49
N THR A 83 7.84 -5.09 -24.87
CA THR A 83 6.84 -6.05 -25.34
C THR A 83 6.04 -6.63 -24.18
N SER A 84 4.82 -7.09 -24.44
CA SER A 84 3.99 -7.77 -23.43
C SER A 84 4.72 -8.98 -22.82
N SER A 85 5.39 -9.81 -23.64
CA SER A 85 6.19 -10.94 -23.15
C SER A 85 7.34 -10.52 -22.22
N GLN A 86 7.99 -9.39 -22.50
CA GLN A 86 9.05 -8.84 -21.63
C GLN A 86 8.48 -8.38 -20.29
N ALA A 87 7.33 -7.70 -20.31
CA ALA A 87 6.65 -7.27 -19.09
C ALA A 87 6.20 -8.47 -18.24
N ILE A 88 5.58 -9.48 -18.86
CA ILE A 88 5.17 -10.72 -18.18
C ILE A 88 6.37 -11.42 -17.54
N PHE A 89 7.46 -11.62 -18.29
CA PHE A 89 8.68 -12.23 -17.76
C PHE A 89 9.22 -11.44 -16.56
N PHE A 90 9.29 -10.12 -16.68
CA PHE A 90 9.77 -9.26 -15.60
C PHE A 90 8.88 -9.33 -14.34
N GLY A 91 7.55 -9.27 -14.51
CA GLY A 91 6.60 -9.42 -13.40
C GLY A 91 6.72 -10.76 -12.69
N MET A 92 6.86 -11.87 -13.44
CA MET A 92 7.07 -13.20 -12.87
C MET A 92 8.37 -13.29 -12.07
N VAL A 93 9.48 -12.77 -12.62
CA VAL A 93 10.77 -12.73 -11.91
C VAL A 93 10.65 -11.95 -10.60
N LEU A 94 9.95 -10.80 -10.61
CA LEU A 94 9.74 -10.01 -9.39
C LEU A 94 8.97 -10.78 -8.32
N PHE A 95 7.88 -11.48 -8.68
CA PHE A 95 7.15 -12.32 -7.74
C PHE A 95 7.97 -13.50 -7.21
N ILE A 96 8.70 -14.20 -8.09
CA ILE A 96 9.54 -15.34 -7.68
C ILE A 96 10.63 -14.87 -6.71
N CYS A 97 11.35 -13.80 -7.04
CA CYS A 97 12.37 -13.23 -6.17
C CYS A 97 11.77 -12.77 -4.84
N ALA A 98 10.59 -12.16 -4.86
CA ALA A 98 9.95 -11.70 -3.64
C ALA A 98 9.57 -12.84 -2.70
N ILE A 99 8.95 -13.90 -3.23
CA ILE A 99 8.59 -15.10 -2.46
C ILE A 99 9.85 -15.77 -1.93
N PHE A 100 10.92 -15.82 -2.73
CA PHE A 100 12.21 -16.35 -2.30
C PHE A 100 12.77 -15.57 -1.11
N PHE A 101 12.86 -14.24 -1.19
CA PHE A 101 13.36 -13.41 -0.08
C PHE A 101 12.49 -13.55 1.18
N ALA A 102 11.16 -13.58 1.04
CA ALA A 102 10.28 -13.81 2.18
C ALA A 102 10.52 -15.20 2.82
N SER A 103 10.73 -16.22 2.00
CA SER A 103 11.00 -17.59 2.47
C SER A 103 12.33 -17.73 3.22
N LEU A 104 13.31 -16.86 2.95
CA LEU A 104 14.56 -16.79 3.71
C LEU A 104 14.35 -16.30 5.16
N VAL A 105 13.24 -15.62 5.44
CA VAL A 105 12.87 -15.22 6.80
C VAL A 105 12.16 -16.37 7.51
N SER A 106 11.13 -16.93 6.88
CA SER A 106 10.44 -18.14 7.36
C SER A 106 9.54 -18.73 6.28
N ILE A 107 9.19 -20.01 6.41
CA ILE A 107 8.20 -20.68 5.53
C ILE A 107 6.89 -19.90 5.54
N GLN A 108 6.45 -19.44 6.72
CA GLN A 108 5.24 -18.66 6.88
C GLN A 108 5.28 -17.34 6.10
N SER A 109 6.40 -16.62 6.15
CA SER A 109 6.60 -15.39 5.37
C SER A 109 6.53 -15.68 3.87
N GLY A 110 7.13 -16.79 3.41
CA GLY A 110 7.03 -17.25 2.03
C GLY A 110 5.60 -17.51 1.58
N VAL A 111 4.79 -18.19 2.41
CA VAL A 111 3.37 -18.45 2.14
C VAL A 111 2.58 -17.15 2.07
N ILE A 112 2.79 -16.22 3.01
CA ILE A 112 2.10 -14.91 2.99
C ILE A 112 2.47 -14.14 1.73
N ALA A 113 3.75 -14.10 1.34
CA ALA A 113 4.19 -13.46 0.10
C ALA A 113 3.53 -14.08 -1.14
N ALA A 114 3.40 -15.41 -1.20
CA ALA A 114 2.71 -16.09 -2.28
C ALA A 114 1.21 -15.73 -2.33
N LEU A 115 0.56 -15.60 -1.17
CA LEU A 115 -0.83 -15.14 -1.08
C LEU A 115 -0.99 -13.69 -1.54
N VAL A 116 -0.05 -12.79 -1.20
CA VAL A 116 -0.03 -11.41 -1.72
C VAL A 116 0.08 -11.40 -3.25
N ALA A 117 1.01 -12.18 -3.81
CA ALA A 117 1.18 -12.28 -5.27
C ALA A 117 -0.08 -12.82 -5.97
N LEU A 118 -0.68 -13.88 -5.41
CA LEU A 118 -1.94 -14.43 -5.91
C LEU A 118 -3.07 -13.40 -5.85
N CYS A 119 -3.20 -12.69 -4.73
CA CYS A 119 -4.22 -11.67 -4.53
C CYS A 119 -4.05 -10.52 -5.54
N ALA A 120 -2.82 -10.09 -5.82
CA ALA A 120 -2.52 -9.08 -6.84
C ALA A 120 -2.98 -9.53 -8.23
N VAL A 121 -2.62 -10.74 -8.65
CA VAL A 121 -3.04 -11.28 -9.96
C VAL A 121 -4.56 -11.45 -10.05
N LEU A 122 -5.22 -11.91 -8.98
CA LEU A 122 -6.68 -12.02 -8.93
C LEU A 122 -7.37 -10.66 -9.03
N TYR A 123 -6.81 -9.65 -8.37
CA TYR A 123 -7.28 -8.28 -8.49
C TYR A 123 -7.15 -7.79 -9.94
N ASP A 124 -5.96 -7.90 -10.53
CA ASP A 124 -5.68 -7.34 -11.85
C ASP A 124 -6.48 -7.98 -12.97
N LYS A 125 -6.72 -9.30 -12.88
CA LYS A 125 -7.43 -10.06 -13.90
C LYS A 125 -8.94 -10.05 -13.75
N PHE A 126 -9.44 -10.12 -12.52
CA PHE A 126 -10.87 -10.38 -12.27
C PHE A 126 -11.54 -9.28 -11.44
N ALA A 127 -10.92 -8.82 -10.36
CA ALA A 127 -11.63 -8.03 -9.35
C ALA A 127 -11.69 -6.53 -9.66
N LYS A 128 -10.70 -5.96 -10.36
CA LYS A 128 -10.51 -4.50 -10.46
C LYS A 128 -11.68 -3.71 -11.05
N HIS A 129 -12.50 -4.33 -11.90
CA HIS A 129 -13.69 -3.69 -12.49
C HIS A 129 -14.98 -3.94 -11.70
N HIS A 130 -14.93 -4.72 -10.61
CA HIS A 130 -16.07 -4.99 -9.76
C HIS A 130 -16.14 -3.99 -8.59
N ILE A 131 -17.33 -3.42 -8.37
CA ILE A 131 -17.60 -2.36 -7.38
C ILE A 131 -17.20 -2.79 -5.96
N VAL A 132 -17.41 -4.06 -5.59
CA VAL A 132 -17.13 -4.59 -4.25
C VAL A 132 -15.84 -5.42 -4.21
N ALA A 133 -15.65 -6.33 -5.18
CA ALA A 133 -14.50 -7.22 -5.18
C ALA A 133 -13.18 -6.46 -5.42
N GLY A 134 -13.17 -5.40 -6.24
CA GLY A 134 -11.97 -4.59 -6.50
C GLY A 134 -11.38 -3.98 -5.22
N PRO A 135 -12.15 -3.15 -4.48
CA PRO A 135 -11.72 -2.60 -3.21
C PRO A 135 -11.29 -3.66 -2.20
N LEU A 136 -12.04 -4.77 -2.11
CA LEU A 136 -11.76 -5.84 -1.16
C LEU A 136 -10.44 -6.54 -1.47
N THR A 137 -10.21 -6.95 -2.73
CA THR A 137 -8.99 -7.65 -3.13
C THR A 137 -7.77 -6.72 -3.04
N MET A 138 -7.90 -5.45 -3.44
CA MET A 138 -6.82 -4.47 -3.29
C MET A 138 -6.49 -4.22 -1.81
N GLY A 139 -7.51 -4.16 -0.95
CA GLY A 139 -7.35 -4.07 0.49
C GLY A 139 -6.66 -5.31 1.07
N LEU A 140 -7.06 -6.51 0.63
CA LEU A 140 -6.44 -7.77 1.04
C LEU A 140 -4.95 -7.82 0.69
N CYS A 141 -4.54 -7.33 -0.48
CA CYS A 141 -3.12 -7.19 -0.81
C CYS A 141 -2.35 -6.39 0.26
N ARG A 142 -2.92 -5.28 0.74
CA ARG A 142 -2.30 -4.44 1.77
C ARG A 142 -2.37 -5.05 3.16
N GLY A 143 -3.49 -5.66 3.53
CA GLY A 143 -3.63 -6.39 4.79
C GLY A 143 -2.63 -7.54 4.90
N LEU A 144 -2.52 -8.36 3.85
CA LEU A 144 -1.53 -9.45 3.78
C LEU A 144 -0.09 -8.91 3.77
N ASN A 145 0.17 -7.77 3.13
CA ASN A 145 1.50 -7.15 3.16
C ASN A 145 1.88 -6.63 4.56
N LEU A 146 0.92 -6.12 5.33
CA LEU A 146 1.12 -5.81 6.75
C LEU A 146 1.42 -7.09 7.54
N THR A 147 0.66 -8.17 7.31
CA THR A 147 0.89 -9.48 7.94
C THR A 147 2.27 -10.07 7.58
N LEU A 148 2.76 -9.82 6.36
CA LEU A 148 4.12 -10.19 5.97
C LEU A 148 5.18 -9.47 6.81
N GLY A 149 4.95 -8.21 7.20
CA GLY A 149 5.80 -7.52 8.16
C GLY A 149 5.72 -8.15 9.57
N MET A 150 4.52 -8.55 9.98
CA MET A 150 4.29 -9.19 11.29
C MET A 150 4.98 -10.55 11.43
N SER A 151 5.28 -11.24 10.32
CA SER A 151 5.96 -12.54 10.34
C SER A 151 7.48 -12.45 10.51
N ILE A 152 8.04 -11.27 10.78
CA ILE A 152 9.49 -11.08 10.98
C ILE A 152 10.07 -11.91 12.14
N LEU A 153 9.29 -12.15 13.21
CA LEU A 153 9.73 -12.89 14.40
C LEU A 153 9.32 -14.37 14.39
N ALA A 154 9.01 -14.94 13.22
CA ALA A 154 8.29 -16.20 13.12
C ALA A 154 9.01 -17.40 13.79
N ASN A 155 8.49 -17.78 14.96
CA ASN A 155 8.52 -19.12 15.55
C ASN A 155 7.14 -19.82 15.44
N GLY A 156 6.37 -19.53 14.39
CA GLY A 156 5.10 -20.22 14.09
C GLY A 156 3.85 -19.68 14.79
N GLN A 157 3.95 -18.61 15.59
CA GLN A 157 2.80 -17.89 16.11
C GLN A 157 2.66 -16.57 15.34
N LEU A 158 1.65 -16.47 14.47
CA LEU A 158 1.16 -15.15 14.05
C LEU A 158 0.82 -14.36 15.31
N PRO A 159 1.26 -13.10 15.46
CA PRO A 159 0.86 -12.30 16.60
C PRO A 159 -0.66 -12.32 16.75
N GLU A 160 -1.17 -12.38 17.99
CA GLU A 160 -2.61 -12.35 18.30
C GLU A 160 -3.34 -11.14 17.67
N MET A 161 -2.57 -10.14 17.23
CA MET A 161 -2.99 -8.90 16.57
C MET A 161 -3.24 -9.03 15.06
N TRP A 162 -3.53 -10.21 14.51
CA TRP A 162 -3.86 -10.39 13.09
C TRP A 162 -5.00 -9.48 12.60
N MET A 163 -5.92 -9.10 13.51
CA MET A 163 -7.01 -8.17 13.24
C MET A 163 -6.54 -6.79 12.76
N MET A 164 -5.29 -6.41 13.04
CA MET A 164 -4.73 -5.14 12.54
C MET A 164 -4.66 -5.09 11.01
N ALA A 165 -4.64 -6.25 10.34
CA ALA A 165 -4.70 -6.34 8.88
C ALA A 165 -6.03 -5.84 8.28
N PHE A 166 -7.12 -5.74 9.06
CA PHE A 166 -8.40 -5.22 8.56
C PHE A 166 -8.40 -3.71 8.36
N ILE A 167 -7.62 -2.96 9.13
CA ILE A 167 -7.59 -1.51 9.04
C ILE A 167 -7.10 -1.02 7.66
N PRO A 168 -5.97 -1.50 7.09
CA PRO A 168 -5.59 -1.14 5.74
C PRO A 168 -6.61 -1.63 4.69
N ILE A 169 -7.35 -2.73 4.93
CA ILE A 169 -8.43 -3.16 4.01
C ILE A 169 -9.52 -2.09 3.94
N VAL A 170 -10.00 -1.60 5.09
CA VAL A 170 -11.03 -0.55 5.16
C VAL A 170 -10.51 0.75 4.53
N PHE A 171 -9.26 1.12 4.79
CA PHE A 171 -8.69 2.34 4.23
C PHE A 171 -8.51 2.26 2.71
N ILE A 172 -8.03 1.13 2.19
CA ILE A 172 -7.93 0.94 0.73
C ILE A 172 -9.31 0.97 0.10
N ALA A 173 -10.33 0.38 0.74
CA ALA A 173 -11.70 0.51 0.25
C ALA A 173 -12.15 1.97 0.16
N ALA A 174 -11.78 2.82 1.12
CA ALA A 174 -12.02 4.25 1.07
C ALA A 174 -11.32 4.92 -0.13
N ILE A 175 -10.06 4.56 -0.41
CA ILE A 175 -9.32 5.09 -1.57
C ILE A 175 -9.97 4.65 -2.87
N THR A 176 -10.32 3.37 -3.02
CA THR A 176 -10.96 2.85 -4.23
C THR A 176 -12.34 3.45 -4.46
N LEU A 177 -13.12 3.68 -3.40
CA LEU A 177 -14.40 4.41 -3.51
C LEU A 177 -14.20 5.86 -3.95
N THR A 178 -13.09 6.49 -3.54
CA THR A 178 -12.75 7.85 -3.97
C THR A 178 -12.40 7.90 -5.46
N SER A 179 -11.77 6.85 -6.01
CA SER A 179 -11.42 6.78 -7.44
C SER A 179 -12.61 6.44 -8.36
N GLN A 180 -13.71 5.90 -7.84
CA GLN A 180 -14.94 5.67 -8.61
C GLN A 180 -15.53 7.01 -9.07
N GLY A 181 -15.27 7.41 -10.32
CA GLY A 181 -15.68 8.71 -10.88
C GLY A 181 -14.54 9.70 -11.10
N GLU A 182 -13.28 9.25 -11.03
CA GLU A 182 -12.09 10.07 -11.31
C GLU A 182 -12.10 10.69 -12.72
N VAL A 183 -12.67 10.01 -13.72
CA VAL A 183 -12.66 10.43 -15.13
C VAL A 183 -13.77 11.44 -15.48
N LEU A 184 -14.99 11.22 -14.97
CA LEU A 184 -16.18 11.99 -15.35
C LEU A 184 -16.61 13.01 -14.28
N GLY A 185 -16.09 12.91 -13.04
CA GLY A 185 -16.62 13.65 -11.89
C GLY A 185 -18.01 13.14 -11.45
N ASN A 186 -18.67 13.89 -10.57
CA ASN A 186 -20.01 13.60 -10.04
C ASN A 186 -20.11 12.37 -9.10
N ASN A 187 -19.11 12.16 -8.25
CA ASN A 187 -19.02 11.05 -7.30
C ASN A 187 -19.07 11.48 -5.82
N LYS A 188 -19.69 12.63 -5.53
CA LYS A 188 -19.71 13.26 -4.20
C LYS A 188 -20.13 12.29 -3.08
N LEU A 189 -21.12 11.43 -3.34
CA LEU A 189 -21.60 10.44 -2.37
C LEU A 189 -20.51 9.40 -2.05
N SER A 190 -19.81 8.89 -3.06
CA SER A 190 -18.70 7.94 -2.89
C SER A 190 -17.54 8.56 -2.12
N VAL A 191 -17.15 9.81 -2.41
CA VAL A 191 -16.08 10.52 -1.68
C VAL A 191 -16.51 10.81 -0.23
N THR A 192 -17.78 11.12 0.01
CA THR A 192 -18.30 11.33 1.37
C THR A 192 -18.29 10.03 2.16
N PHE A 193 -18.73 8.92 1.58
CA PHE A 193 -18.68 7.61 2.23
C PHE A 193 -17.24 7.17 2.48
N ALA A 194 -16.32 7.44 1.55
CA ALA A 194 -14.89 7.22 1.75
C ALA A 194 -14.31 8.05 2.91
N LEU A 195 -14.80 9.26 3.17
CA LEU A 195 -14.38 10.05 4.33
C LEU A 195 -14.90 9.44 5.64
N VAL A 196 -16.12 8.88 5.65
CA VAL A 196 -16.65 8.14 6.81
C VAL A 196 -15.78 6.93 7.13
N LEU A 197 -15.33 6.19 6.11
CA LEU A 197 -14.41 5.07 6.31
C LEU A 197 -13.05 5.52 6.88
N ASP A 198 -12.50 6.67 6.47
CA ASP A 198 -11.28 7.20 7.08
C ASP A 198 -11.49 7.56 8.56
N LEU A 199 -12.62 8.17 8.89
CA LEU A 199 -12.98 8.50 10.27
C LEU A 199 -13.15 7.24 11.11
N LEU A 200 -13.74 6.17 10.55
CA LEU A 200 -13.85 4.87 11.20
C LEU A 200 -12.47 4.26 11.48
N VAL A 201 -11.53 4.36 10.54
CA VAL A 201 -10.14 3.93 10.74
C VAL A 201 -9.45 4.74 11.84
N ALA A 202 -9.54 6.08 11.82
CA ALA A 202 -9.00 6.93 12.88
C ALA A 202 -9.60 6.56 14.25
N ALA A 203 -10.92 6.43 14.33
CA ALA A 203 -11.62 6.07 15.56
C ALA A 203 -11.18 4.69 16.06
N THR A 204 -11.02 3.71 15.18
CA THR A 204 -10.54 2.37 15.54
C THR A 204 -9.14 2.43 16.16
N ILE A 205 -8.21 3.16 15.53
CA ILE A 205 -6.85 3.33 16.05
C ILE A 205 -6.86 4.01 17.41
N LEU A 206 -7.66 5.07 17.58
CA LEU A 206 -7.79 5.77 18.86
C LEU A 206 -8.40 4.87 19.94
N VAL A 207 -9.44 4.11 19.63
CA VAL A 207 -10.05 3.15 20.56
C VAL A 207 -9.04 2.09 21.01
N LEU A 208 -8.25 1.54 20.09
CA LEU A 208 -7.18 0.60 20.42
C LEU A 208 -6.12 1.25 21.33
N ALA A 209 -5.78 2.51 21.09
CA ALA A 209 -4.86 3.26 21.93
C ALA A 209 -5.43 3.56 23.33
N PHE A 210 -6.71 3.94 23.43
CA PHE A 210 -7.39 4.14 24.71
C PHE A 210 -7.52 2.84 25.52
N LYS A 211 -7.67 1.70 24.85
CA LYS A 211 -7.65 0.36 25.47
C LYS A 211 -6.26 -0.09 25.91
N GLY A 212 -5.21 0.72 25.67
CA GLY A 212 -3.84 0.40 26.04
C GLY A 212 -3.13 -0.60 25.11
N ILE A 213 -3.74 -0.95 23.97
CA ILE A 213 -3.10 -1.83 22.97
C ILE A 213 -1.98 -1.08 22.23
N MET A 214 -2.16 0.23 22.04
CA MET A 214 -1.16 1.14 21.49
C MET A 214 -0.92 2.30 22.45
N ASN A 215 0.27 2.89 22.43
CA ASN A 215 0.54 4.08 23.22
C ASN A 215 -0.16 5.32 22.60
N LEU A 216 -1.19 5.83 23.28
CA LEU A 216 -2.01 6.96 22.81
C LEU A 216 -1.18 8.19 22.45
N TRP A 217 -0.23 8.59 23.30
CA TRP A 217 0.56 9.80 23.08
C TRP A 217 1.52 9.66 21.91
N MET A 218 2.00 8.44 21.64
CA MET A 218 2.86 8.16 20.49
C MET A 218 2.05 8.12 19.19
N VAL A 219 0.84 7.55 19.21
CA VAL A 219 -0.04 7.41 18.03
C VAL A 219 -0.63 8.75 17.58
N LEU A 220 -1.07 9.57 18.54
CA LEU A 220 -1.94 10.72 18.32
C LEU A 220 -1.42 11.70 17.24
N PRO A 221 -0.14 12.15 17.25
CA PRO A 221 0.34 13.09 16.24
C PRO A 221 0.27 12.53 14.81
N PHE A 222 0.56 11.25 14.63
CA PHE A 222 0.58 10.60 13.32
C PHE A 222 -0.82 10.34 12.78
N VAL A 223 -1.76 9.92 13.64
CA VAL A 223 -3.17 9.75 13.25
C VAL A 223 -3.81 11.10 12.91
N LEU A 224 -3.53 12.14 13.69
CA LEU A 224 -4.02 13.49 13.40
C LEU A 224 -3.47 14.03 12.08
N LEU A 225 -2.18 13.81 11.80
CA LEU A 225 -1.58 14.14 10.51
C LEU A 225 -2.25 13.37 9.36
N TRP A 226 -2.42 12.05 9.53
CA TRP A 226 -3.02 11.17 8.55
C TRP A 226 -4.47 11.57 8.20
N ILE A 227 -5.32 11.76 9.22
CA ILE A 227 -6.71 12.16 9.00
C ILE A 227 -6.79 13.58 8.47
N GLY A 228 -5.90 14.50 8.91
CA GLY A 228 -5.84 15.86 8.38
C GLY A 228 -5.53 15.92 6.89
N ILE A 229 -4.59 15.09 6.41
CA ILE A 229 -4.27 14.96 4.98
C ILE A 229 -5.49 14.47 4.19
N ASN A 230 -6.12 13.39 4.64
CA ASN A 230 -7.26 12.78 3.94
C ASN A 230 -8.50 13.67 3.98
N PHE A 231 -8.83 14.22 5.15
CA PHE A 231 -9.95 15.13 5.33
C PHE A 231 -9.82 16.36 4.45
N SER A 232 -8.66 17.02 4.45
CA SER A 232 -8.43 18.22 3.61
C SER A 232 -8.64 17.92 2.11
N ALA A 233 -8.07 16.82 1.63
CA ALA A 233 -8.17 16.45 0.22
C ALA A 233 -9.59 16.02 -0.18
N LYS A 234 -10.24 15.15 0.60
CA LYS A 234 -11.61 14.68 0.34
C LYS A 234 -12.64 15.78 0.53
N PHE A 235 -12.49 16.65 1.54
CA PHE A 235 -13.38 17.80 1.74
C PHE A 235 -13.37 18.75 0.54
N LYS A 236 -12.17 19.02 -0.02
CA LYS A 236 -12.05 19.80 -1.25
C LYS A 236 -12.73 19.12 -2.43
N ALA A 237 -12.57 17.81 -2.60
CA ALA A 237 -13.25 17.03 -3.63
C ALA A 237 -14.79 16.93 -3.44
N ILE A 238 -15.28 17.01 -2.21
CA ILE A 238 -16.72 17.03 -1.90
C ILE A 238 -17.32 18.41 -2.20
N ARG A 239 -16.62 19.49 -1.87
CA ARG A 239 -17.06 20.87 -2.15
C ARG A 239 -16.97 21.21 -3.63
N HIS A 240 -15.86 20.85 -4.27
CA HIS A 240 -15.57 21.12 -5.67
C HIS A 240 -15.33 19.78 -6.37
N ASN A 241 -16.41 19.11 -6.78
CA ASN A 241 -16.41 17.74 -7.30
C ASN A 241 -15.96 17.67 -8.77
N GLU A 242 -14.79 18.24 -9.03
CA GLU A 242 -14.09 18.23 -10.31
C GLU A 242 -13.07 17.08 -10.36
N PRO A 243 -12.83 16.47 -11.54
CA PRO A 243 -11.84 15.40 -11.71
C PRO A 243 -10.49 15.70 -11.05
N LYS A 244 -9.96 16.91 -11.22
CA LYS A 244 -8.69 17.34 -10.62
C LYS A 244 -8.63 17.20 -9.10
N ASN A 245 -9.72 17.51 -8.39
CA ASN A 245 -9.76 17.41 -6.93
C ASN A 245 -9.94 15.96 -6.47
N ILE A 246 -10.68 15.15 -7.23
CA ILE A 246 -10.86 13.71 -6.98
C ILE A 246 -9.51 12.98 -7.17
N MET A 247 -8.83 13.20 -8.29
CA MET A 247 -7.47 12.67 -8.56
C MET A 247 -6.49 13.05 -7.44
N ASN A 248 -6.54 14.30 -6.97
CA ASN A 248 -5.73 14.73 -5.85
C ASN A 248 -6.09 14.01 -4.54
N ALA A 249 -7.38 13.78 -4.26
CA ALA A 249 -7.81 13.01 -3.10
C ALA A 249 -7.34 11.55 -3.15
N VAL A 250 -7.40 10.90 -4.32
CA VAL A 250 -6.84 9.56 -4.53
C VAL A 250 -5.33 9.55 -4.29
N LYS A 251 -4.60 10.48 -4.92
CA LYS A 251 -3.14 10.60 -4.76
C LYS A 251 -2.73 10.82 -3.30
N MET A 252 -3.39 11.73 -2.60
CA MET A 252 -3.12 11.98 -1.18
C MET A 252 -3.49 10.78 -0.32
N GLY A 253 -4.57 10.07 -0.64
CA GLY A 253 -4.95 8.81 0.01
C GLY A 253 -3.82 7.78 -0.07
N VAL A 254 -3.31 7.49 -1.28
CA VAL A 254 -2.21 6.54 -1.48
C VAL A 254 -0.95 6.96 -0.72
N LEU A 255 -0.54 8.23 -0.81
CA LEU A 255 0.66 8.73 -0.11
C LEU A 255 0.49 8.72 1.42
N SER A 256 -0.74 8.91 1.90
CA SER A 256 -1.06 8.90 3.33
C SER A 256 -0.98 7.52 3.97
N LEU A 257 -0.79 6.44 3.21
CA LEU A 257 -0.44 5.13 3.79
C LEU A 257 0.83 5.22 4.65
N ILE A 258 1.77 6.09 4.30
CA ILE A 258 3.01 6.28 5.07
C ILE A 258 2.70 6.83 6.48
N PRO A 259 2.01 7.97 6.66
CA PRO A 259 1.63 8.45 7.99
C PRO A 259 0.68 7.50 8.74
N LEU A 260 -0.20 6.75 8.05
CA LEU A 260 -0.97 5.68 8.69
C LEU A 260 -0.05 4.61 9.29
N ASN A 261 0.91 4.12 8.52
CA ASN A 261 1.88 3.12 8.97
C ASN A 261 2.80 3.68 10.06
N ALA A 262 3.21 4.94 9.98
CA ALA A 262 3.95 5.62 11.03
C ALA A 262 3.17 5.66 12.36
N SER A 263 1.84 5.73 12.31
CA SER A 263 1.01 5.66 13.53
C SER A 263 1.06 4.28 14.20
N TYR A 264 1.05 3.18 13.44
CA TYR A 264 1.28 1.84 14.00
C TYR A 264 2.65 1.72 14.61
N VAL A 265 3.66 2.19 13.88
CA VAL A 265 5.05 2.09 14.33
C VAL A 265 5.22 2.86 15.64
N ALA A 266 4.80 4.11 15.70
CA ALA A 266 4.88 4.89 16.92
C ALA A 266 4.06 4.27 18.07
N GLY A 267 2.87 3.74 17.78
CA GLY A 267 1.97 3.18 18.78
C GLY A 267 2.42 1.87 19.41
N PHE A 268 3.06 1.01 18.63
CA PHE A 268 3.57 -0.29 19.10
C PHE A 268 5.04 -0.27 19.51
N SER A 269 5.79 0.78 19.15
CA SER A 269 7.17 0.95 19.58
C SER A 269 7.44 2.32 20.19
N ASP A 270 7.98 3.26 19.40
CA ASP A 270 8.43 4.57 19.87
C ASP A 270 8.32 5.62 18.75
N TRP A 271 8.13 6.88 19.13
CA TRP A 271 8.02 8.02 18.22
C TRP A 271 9.21 8.15 17.25
N LYS A 272 10.42 7.75 17.65
CA LYS A 272 11.61 7.80 16.78
C LYS A 272 11.46 6.89 15.55
N TYR A 273 10.92 5.69 15.73
CA TYR A 273 10.68 4.77 14.62
C TYR A 273 9.50 5.24 13.77
N GLY A 274 8.46 5.81 14.39
CA GLY A 274 7.35 6.45 13.67
C GLY A 274 7.83 7.59 12.77
N LEU A 275 8.70 8.47 13.28
CA LEU A 275 9.33 9.54 12.49
C LEU A 275 10.20 8.98 11.37
N ALA A 276 10.98 7.91 11.61
CA ALA A 276 11.77 7.28 10.57
C ALA A 276 10.91 6.77 9.40
N VAL A 277 9.75 6.18 9.69
CA VAL A 277 8.78 5.79 8.66
C VAL A 277 8.13 7.00 8.00
N LEU A 278 7.80 8.06 8.76
CA LEU A 278 7.24 9.28 8.20
C LEU A 278 8.21 9.97 7.21
N CYS A 279 9.52 9.87 7.42
CA CYS A 279 10.54 10.37 6.49
C CYS A 279 10.50 9.69 5.11
N LEU A 280 9.82 8.56 4.95
CA LEU A 280 9.56 7.95 3.64
C LEU A 280 8.58 8.79 2.80
N LEU A 281 7.74 9.63 3.42
CA LEU A 281 6.75 10.46 2.75
C LEU A 281 7.38 11.49 1.78
N PRO A 282 8.34 12.35 2.19
CA PRO A 282 8.99 13.27 1.26
C PRO A 282 9.72 12.54 0.13
N ILE A 283 10.30 11.36 0.39
CA ILE A 283 10.95 10.54 -0.63
C ILE A 283 9.91 10.04 -1.64
N SER A 284 8.78 9.51 -1.18
CA SER A 284 7.67 9.06 -2.03
C SER A 284 7.09 10.22 -2.85
N ILE A 285 6.90 11.41 -2.25
CA ILE A 285 6.45 12.62 -2.96
C ILE A 285 7.46 13.05 -4.02
N PHE A 286 8.76 13.01 -3.71
CA PHE A 286 9.81 13.35 -4.68
C PHE A 286 9.80 12.39 -5.87
N LEU A 287 9.71 11.07 -5.62
CA LEU A 287 9.60 10.07 -6.69
C LEU A 287 8.30 10.22 -7.48
N ALA A 288 7.19 10.58 -6.84
CA ALA A 288 5.90 10.83 -7.47
C ALA A 288 5.88 12.05 -8.41
N LYS A 289 6.89 12.94 -8.32
CA LYS A 289 7.09 14.02 -9.29
C LYS A 289 7.85 13.54 -10.54
N LYS A 290 8.64 12.46 -10.42
CA LYS A 290 9.50 11.93 -11.49
C LYS A 290 8.90 10.73 -12.21
N PHE A 291 8.03 9.98 -11.54
CA PHE A 291 7.34 8.79 -12.05
C PHE A 291 5.84 8.92 -11.79
N SER A 292 5.00 8.43 -12.71
CA SER A 292 3.55 8.45 -12.51
C SER A 292 3.15 7.59 -11.31
N VAL A 293 2.19 8.09 -10.53
CA VAL A 293 1.64 7.43 -9.32
C VAL A 293 0.47 6.50 -9.68
N THR A 294 -0.22 6.80 -10.77
CA THR A 294 -1.44 6.18 -11.31
C THR A 294 -1.33 6.09 -12.83
#